data_AF-A0A536I480-F1
#
_entry.id   AF-A0A536I480-F1
#
_cell.length_a   1.000
_cell.length_b   1.000
_cell.length_c   1.000
_cell.angle_alpha   90.00
_cell.angle_beta   90.00
_cell.angle_gamma   90.00
#
_symmetry.space_group_name_H-M   'P 1'
#
loop_
_entity.id
_entity.type
_entity.pdbx_description
1 polymer ?
#
loop_
_entity_poly.entity_id
_entity_poly.type
_entity_poly.pdbx_seq_one_letter_code
_entity_poly.pdbx_strand_id
1 'polypeptide(L)' 'MTEIPGTADVTGAPSVDFRSTGSGTAIVFRDGMRIDGTWSRQQGEMYRFADAGGAEVRLKPGLTWLHVIPKDMAVDTG' A
#
# COMPACT_ATOMS: atom_id res chain seq x y z
N MET A 1 -10.43 1.10 -22.39
CA MET A 1 -9.70 2.27 -21.88
C MET A 1 -10.69 3.42 -21.92
N THR A 2 -11.35 3.74 -20.82
CA THR A 2 -12.34 4.82 -20.78
C THR A 2 -11.89 5.79 -19.70
N GLU A 3 -11.51 6.99 -20.13
CA GLU A 3 -11.02 8.07 -19.29
C GLU A 3 -12.11 8.63 -18.37
N ILE A 4 -11.70 9.12 -17.19
CA ILE A 4 -12.52 9.94 -16.30
C ILE A 4 -11.97 11.37 -16.41
N PRO A 5 -12.79 12.37 -16.83
CA PRO A 5 -12.33 13.73 -16.98
C PRO A 5 -12.20 14.40 -15.61
N GLY A 6 -11.04 15.00 -15.30
CA GLY A 6 -10.94 15.94 -14.19
C GLY A 6 -9.62 16.09 -13.43
N THR A 7 -8.53 15.39 -13.75
CA THR A 7 -7.22 15.65 -13.11
C THR A 7 -6.08 15.49 -14.10
N ALA A 8 -5.88 16.50 -14.95
CA ALA A 8 -4.65 16.62 -15.73
C ALA A 8 -3.61 17.34 -14.87
N ASP A 9 -2.56 16.63 -14.46
CA ASP A 9 -1.33 17.28 -14.01
C ASP A 9 -0.69 17.99 -15.22
N VAL A 10 -0.26 19.23 -15.02
CA VAL A 10 0.26 20.15 -16.06
C VAL A 10 1.60 19.70 -16.65
N THR A 11 2.23 18.65 -16.11
CA THR A 11 3.59 18.23 -16.50
C THR A 11 3.72 16.85 -17.12
N GLY A 12 2.63 16.09 -17.33
CA GLY A 12 2.71 14.78 -18.01
C GLY A 12 3.55 13.73 -17.25
N ALA A 13 3.87 13.98 -15.97
CA ALA A 13 4.30 12.92 -15.08
C ALA A 13 3.10 11.99 -14.85
N PRO A 14 3.27 10.65 -14.85
CA PRO A 14 2.19 9.74 -14.47
C PRO A 14 1.75 10.11 -13.06
N SER A 15 0.56 10.72 -12.93
CA SER A 15 -0.11 10.84 -11.65
C SER A 15 -0.24 9.42 -11.11
N VAL A 16 0.53 9.12 -10.07
CA VAL A 16 0.42 7.85 -9.35
C VAL A 16 -0.95 7.87 -8.71
N ASP A 17 -1.92 7.26 -9.40
CA ASP A 17 -3.28 7.13 -8.93
C ASP A 17 -3.27 6.12 -7.77
N PHE A 18 -2.88 6.59 -6.59
CA PHE A 18 -2.72 5.74 -5.43
C PHE A 18 -4.07 5.57 -4.75
N ARG A 19 -4.75 4.48 -5.05
CA ARG A 19 -5.95 4.08 -4.30
C ARG A 19 -5.51 3.60 -2.92
N SER A 20 -5.54 4.51 -1.94
CA SER A 20 -5.17 4.26 -0.54
C SER A 20 -6.22 3.43 0.24
N THR A 21 -7.22 2.89 -0.46
CA THR A 21 -8.22 1.94 0.06
C THR A 21 -8.13 0.64 -0.73
N GLY A 22 -8.48 -0.48 -0.11
CA GLY A 22 -8.37 -1.81 -0.69
C GLY A 22 -7.71 -2.80 0.25
N SER A 23 -7.14 -3.85 -0.31
CA SER A 23 -6.37 -4.85 0.41
C SER A 23 -5.27 -5.44 -0.48
N GLY A 24 -4.27 -6.04 0.14
CA GLY A 24 -3.18 -6.68 -0.59
C GLY A 24 -2.13 -7.30 0.34
N THR A 25 -1.09 -7.88 -0.26
CA THR A 25 0.04 -8.43 0.49
C THR A 25 0.83 -7.32 1.16
N ALA A 26 1.33 -7.58 2.36
CA ALA A 26 2.18 -6.69 3.12
C ALA A 26 3.36 -7.45 3.73
N ILE A 27 4.47 -6.75 3.91
CA ILE A 27 5.59 -7.19 4.75
C ILE A 27 5.73 -6.15 5.85
N VAL A 28 5.59 -6.57 7.09
CA VAL A 28 5.71 -5.68 8.26
C VAL A 28 7.02 -5.95 8.97
N PHE A 29 7.83 -4.90 9.13
CA PHE A 29 9.05 -4.94 9.93
C PHE A 29 8.78 -4.30 11.29
N ARG A 30 8.85 -5.11 12.35
CA ARG A 30 8.53 -4.67 13.70
C ARG A 30 9.34 -5.46 14.73
N ASP A 31 9.87 -4.79 15.75
CA ASP A 31 10.68 -5.41 16.83
C ASP A 31 11.90 -6.20 16.32
N GLY A 32 12.45 -5.84 15.16
CA GLY A 32 13.54 -6.59 14.51
C GLY A 32 13.08 -7.85 13.78
N MET A 33 11.76 -8.09 13.69
CA MET A 33 11.15 -9.23 13.01
C MET A 33 10.50 -8.82 11.69
N ARG A 34 10.58 -9.72 10.70
CA ARG A 34 9.80 -9.65 9.45
C ARG A 34 8.52 -10.47 9.64
N ILE A 35 7.38 -9.89 9.29
CA ILE A 35 6.07 -10.53 9.33
C ILE A 35 5.46 -10.44 7.93
N ASP A 36 5.30 -11.59 7.28
CA ASP A 36 4.58 -11.68 6.01
C ASP A 36 3.08 -11.75 6.28
N GLY A 37 2.30 -10.96 5.54
CA GLY A 37 0.88 -10.80 5.84
C GLY A 37 0.10 -10.02 4.80
N THR A 38 -0.99 -9.40 5.25
CA THR A 38 -1.88 -8.59 4.40
C THR A 38 -2.16 -7.24 5.03
N TRP A 39 -2.47 -6.25 4.19
CA TRP A 39 -3.03 -4.98 4.60
C TRP A 39 -4.47 -4.85 4.10
N SER A 40 -5.27 -4.07 4.82
CA SER A 40 -6.58 -3.62 4.36
C SER A 40 -6.89 -2.21 4.85
N ARG A 41 -7.65 -1.45 4.05
CA ARG A 41 -8.14 -0.14 4.44
C ARG A 41 -9.44 0.20 3.69
N GLN A 42 -10.49 0.52 4.44
CA GLN A 42 -11.72 1.09 3.89
C GLN A 42 -11.66 2.62 3.90
N GLN A 43 -12.58 3.26 3.17
CA GLN A 43 -12.66 4.72 3.14
C GLN A 43 -12.97 5.26 4.55
N GLY A 44 -12.20 6.25 5.01
CA GLY A 44 -12.36 6.83 6.34
C GLY A 44 -11.80 5.96 7.48
N GLU A 45 -11.30 4.75 7.19
CA GLU A 45 -10.69 3.88 8.20
C GLU A 45 -9.16 3.98 8.22
N MET A 46 -8.58 3.45 9.29
CA MET A 46 -7.13 3.27 9.45
C MET A 46 -6.66 2.04 8.67
N TYR A 47 -5.36 1.96 8.36
CA TYR A 47 -4.77 0.71 7.86
C TYR A 47 -4.83 -0.37 8.95
N ARG A 48 -5.24 -1.58 8.54
CA ARG A 48 -5.14 -2.80 9.35
C ARG A 48 -4.15 -3.75 8.71
N PHE A 49 -3.32 -4.38 9.52
CA PHE A 49 -2.37 -5.41 9.09
C PHE A 49 -2.70 -6.72 9.79
N ALA A 50 -2.60 -7.83 9.07
CA ALA A 50 -2.76 -9.16 9.62
C ALA A 50 -1.62 -10.07 9.18
N ASP A 51 -1.15 -10.95 10.04
CA ASP A 51 -0.16 -11.97 9.69
C ASP A 51 -0.78 -13.07 8.80
N ALA A 52 0.04 -14.04 8.39
CA ALA A 52 -0.42 -15.17 7.58
C ALA A 52 -1.50 -16.04 8.26
N GLY A 53 -1.60 -16.00 9.60
CA GLY A 53 -2.64 -16.67 10.37
C GLY A 53 -3.92 -15.84 10.54
N GLY A 54 -3.93 -14.60 10.05
CA GLY A 54 -5.04 -13.66 10.20
C GLY A 54 -5.05 -12.89 11.51
N ALA A 55 -4.02 -13.03 12.36
CA ALA A 55 -3.93 -12.28 13.61
C ALA A 55 -3.52 -10.83 13.34
N GLU A 56 -4.13 -9.89 14.06
CA GLU A 56 -3.87 -8.46 13.89
C GLU A 56 -2.42 -8.12 14.27
N VAL A 57 -1.68 -7.54 13.32
CA VAL A 57 -0.35 -6.95 13.55
C VAL A 57 -0.55 -5.49 13.90
N ARG A 58 -0.54 -5.18 15.20
CA ARG A 58 -0.62 -3.80 15.67
C ARG A 58 0.62 -3.03 15.22
N LEU A 59 0.46 -1.73 14.97
CA LEU A 59 1.60 -0.83 14.82
C LEU A 59 2.11 -0.41 16.21
N LYS A 60 3.42 -0.13 16.34
CA LYS A 60 3.92 0.49 17.56
C LYS A 60 3.46 1.95 17.64
N PRO A 61 3.12 2.47 18.83
CA PRO A 61 3.01 3.90 19.05
C PRO A 61 4.31 4.59 18.64
N GLY A 62 4.21 5.64 17.81
CA GLY A 62 5.36 6.38 17.29
C GLY A 62 5.38 6.43 15.75
N LEU A 63 6.55 6.74 15.21
CA LEU A 63 6.72 6.94 13.77
C LEU A 63 6.59 5.61 13.02
N THR A 64 5.57 5.51 12.17
CA THR A 64 5.37 4.39 11.25
C THR A 64 5.65 4.87 9.83
N TRP A 65 6.56 4.20 9.13
CA TRP A 65 6.84 4.45 7.72
C TRP A 65 6.08 3.44 6.86
N LEU A 66 5.25 3.92 5.93
CA LEU A 66 4.53 3.08 4.97
C LEU A 66 5.15 3.29 3.58
N HIS A 67 5.74 2.25 3.01
CA HIS A 67 6.20 2.25 1.62
C HIS A 67 5.14 1.56 0.77
N VAL A 68 4.55 2.27 -0.18
CA VAL A 68 3.61 1.67 -1.12
C VAL A 68 4.24 1.55 -2.49
N ILE A 69 4.23 0.33 -3.02
CA ILE A 69 4.87 -0.03 -4.29
C ILE A 69 3.76 -0.37 -5.29
N PRO A 70 3.72 0.25 -6.48
CA PRO A 70 2.79 -0.13 -7.54
C PRO A 70 2.95 -1.60 -7.92
N LYS A 71 1.83 -2.31 -8.11
CA LYS A 71 1.84 -3.73 -8.48
C LYS A 71 2.36 -3.98 -9.91
N ASP A 72 2.33 -2.95 -10.76
CA ASP A 72 2.59 -3.05 -12.20
C ASP A 72 3.96 -2.50 -12.60
N MET A 73 4.94 -2.50 -11.68
CA MET A 73 6.32 -2.25 -12.06
C MET A 73 6.89 -3.56 -12.62
N ALA A 74 6.72 -3.79 -13.92
CA ALA A 74 7.55 -4.74 -14.65
C ALA A 74 9.00 -4.24 -14.53
N VAL A 75 9.83 -5.01 -13.82
CA VAL A 75 11.27 -4.83 -13.90
C VAL A 75 11.67 -5.20 -15.33
N ASP A 76 12.15 -4.22 -16.08
CA ASP A 76 12.81 -4.48 -17.36
C ASP A 76 14.11 -5.21 -17.06
N THR A 77 14.18 -6.48 -17.44
CA THR A 77 15.42 -7.26 -17.43
C THR A 77 16.01 -7.29 -18.84
N GLY A 78 16.73 -6.23 -19.19
CA GLY A 78 17.81 -6.27 -20.19
C GLY A 78 17.45 -5.88 -21.62
#